data_AF-A0A7S4ERH1-F1
#
_entry.id   AF-A0A7S4ERH1-F1
#
_cell.length_a   1.000
_cell.length_b   1.000
_cell.length_c   1.000
_cell.angle_alpha   90.00
_cell.angle_beta   90.00
_cell.angle_gamma   90.00
#
_symmetry.space_group_name_H-M   'P 1'
#
loop_
_entity.id
_entity.type
_entity.pdbx_description
1 polymer ?
#
loop_
_entity_poly.entity_id
_entity_poly.type
_entity_poly.pdbx_seq_one_letter_code
_entity_poly.pdbx_strand_id
1 'polypeptide(L)'
;KLAAAPAFYGVGCFCDCCIVYNRRRFQNAEPLEAQPTTVHGTAASAGSRAVVMQVPKWVLLLSMLPSFFVLLYPLAAFLLTDPVRALFLEVWPWIGMSLIWTTMTQTSHVQESCQPVEAPCWTANQVQTSLDYSIGDPVATALTGGLNAQSLHHAMPTICCAHFPDIYDEYSRICAEHGVQVRTSRNLATALAECLNYVFKINRQYSGEGA
;
A
#
# COMPACT_ATOMS: atom_id res chain seq x y z
N LYS A 1 -10.52 19.58 -17.02
CA LYS A 1 -10.83 18.56 -18.06
C LYS A 1 -9.68 17.57 -18.09
N LEU A 2 -9.71 16.54 -17.25
CA LEU A 2 -8.73 15.45 -17.30
C LEU A 2 -9.01 14.66 -18.58
N ALA A 3 -8.10 14.74 -19.55
CA ALA A 3 -8.17 13.95 -20.77
C ALA A 3 -8.03 12.48 -20.38
N ALA A 4 -8.91 11.63 -20.90
CA ALA A 4 -8.83 10.19 -20.72
C ALA A 4 -7.54 9.68 -21.36
N ALA A 5 -6.51 9.43 -20.56
CA ALA A 5 -5.34 8.69 -20.99
C ALA A 5 -5.77 7.24 -21.31
N PRO A 6 -5.24 6.63 -22.39
CA PRO A 6 -5.52 5.24 -22.69
C PRO A 6 -4.95 4.38 -21.56
N ALA A 7 -5.82 3.78 -20.76
CA ALA A 7 -5.40 2.87 -19.72
C ALA A 7 -4.61 1.71 -20.34
N PHE A 8 -3.46 1.43 -19.77
CA PHE A 8 -2.63 0.27 -20.13
C PHE A 8 -3.37 -0.99 -19.65
N TYR A 9 -4.30 -1.51 -20.47
CA TYR A 9 -5.16 -2.66 -20.18
C TYR A 9 -4.44 -4.02 -20.27
N GLY A 10 -3.17 -4.08 -19.88
CA GLY A 10 -2.33 -5.24 -20.15
C GLY A 10 -1.42 -5.58 -18.97
N VAL A 11 -2.02 -6.09 -17.90
CA VAL A 11 -1.52 -7.06 -16.88
C VAL A 11 -2.43 -6.82 -15.68
N GLY A 12 -3.35 -7.75 -15.42
CA GLY A 12 -4.37 -7.63 -14.37
C GLY A 12 -3.73 -7.34 -13.01
N CYS A 13 -3.89 -6.11 -12.54
CA CYS A 13 -3.51 -5.73 -11.19
C CYS A 13 -4.62 -6.23 -10.26
N PHE A 14 -4.25 -6.70 -9.06
CA PHE A 14 -5.20 -7.07 -7.99
C PHE A 14 -6.23 -5.96 -7.68
N CYS A 15 -6.00 -4.73 -8.16
CA CYS A 15 -6.86 -3.55 -8.05
C CYS A 15 -7.94 -3.37 -9.14
N ASP A 16 -8.11 -4.27 -10.13
CA ASP A 16 -9.13 -4.10 -11.19
C ASP A 16 -10.57 -3.95 -10.65
N CYS A 17 -10.86 -4.53 -9.49
CA CYS A 17 -12.14 -4.35 -8.79
C CYS A 17 -12.34 -2.91 -8.26
N CYS A 18 -11.28 -2.22 -7.87
CA CYS A 18 -11.32 -0.82 -7.42
C CYS A 18 -11.55 0.16 -8.58
N ILE A 19 -11.12 -0.18 -9.81
CA ILE A 19 -11.28 0.66 -11.01
C ILE A 19 -12.77 0.85 -11.36
N VAL A 20 -13.55 -0.25 -11.34
CA VAL A 20 -15.00 -0.19 -11.63
C VAL A 20 -15.75 0.61 -10.56
N TYR A 21 -15.35 0.49 -9.29
CA TYR A 21 -15.97 1.21 -8.18
C TYR A 21 -15.68 2.72 -8.21
N ASN A 22 -14.43 3.12 -8.48
CA ASN A 22 -14.03 4.54 -8.47
C ASN A 22 -14.64 5.37 -9.60
N ARG A 23 -14.84 4.78 -10.79
CA ARG A 23 -15.37 5.51 -11.96
C ARG A 23 -16.75 6.14 -11.68
N ARG A 24 -17.60 5.48 -10.88
CA ARG A 24 -18.92 5.99 -10.48
C ARG A 24 -18.88 7.08 -9.41
N ARG A 25 -17.82 7.13 -8.59
CA ARG A 25 -17.72 8.09 -7.48
C ARG A 25 -17.15 9.44 -7.92
N PHE A 26 -16.18 9.45 -8.84
CA PHE A 26 -15.62 10.70 -9.39
C PHE A 26 -16.54 11.40 -10.40
N GLN A 27 -17.40 10.67 -11.11
CA GLN A 27 -18.38 11.28 -12.03
C GLN A 27 -19.48 12.07 -11.29
N ASN A 28 -19.68 11.80 -10.00
CA ASN A 28 -20.71 12.43 -9.16
C ASN A 28 -20.10 13.25 -8.00
N ALA A 29 -18.81 13.54 -8.03
CA ALA A 29 -18.17 14.37 -7.03
C ALA A 29 -18.48 15.85 -7.32
N GLU A 30 -19.29 16.47 -6.46
CA GLU A 30 -19.44 17.93 -6.40
C GLU A 30 -18.07 18.61 -6.18
N PRO A 31 -17.82 19.80 -6.74
CA PRO A 31 -16.59 20.54 -6.49
C PRO A 31 -16.41 20.78 -4.99
N LEU A 32 -15.22 20.49 -4.45
CA LEU A 32 -14.88 20.86 -3.08
C LEU A 32 -14.81 22.39 -3.00
N GLU A 33 -15.87 23.02 -2.48
CA GLU A 33 -15.80 24.41 -2.03
C GLU A 33 -14.73 24.52 -0.94
N ALA A 34 -13.81 25.47 -1.12
CA ALA A 34 -12.79 25.78 -0.14
C ALA A 34 -13.47 26.15 1.19
N GLN A 35 -13.36 25.26 2.18
CA GLN A 35 -13.85 25.55 3.53
C GLN A 35 -13.02 26.71 4.11
N PRO A 36 -13.66 27.80 4.59
CA PRO A 36 -12.93 28.92 5.16
C PRO A 36 -12.15 28.46 6.41
N THR A 37 -10.89 28.87 6.49
CA THR A 37 -10.01 28.66 7.63
C THR A 37 -10.49 29.49 8.82
N THR A 38 -11.51 29.00 9.53
CA THR A 38 -11.86 29.49 10.86
C THR A 38 -11.56 28.39 11.86
N VAL A 39 -10.55 28.62 12.70
CA VAL A 39 -10.26 27.84 13.90
C VAL A 39 -11.45 28.02 14.85
N HIS A 40 -12.44 27.13 14.75
CA HIS A 40 -13.56 27.07 15.70
C HIS A 40 -13.35 25.90 16.66
N GLY A 41 -13.28 26.25 17.94
CA GLY A 41 -13.17 25.32 19.04
C GLY A 41 -14.33 24.33 19.12
N THR A 42 -14.00 23.17 19.68
CA THR A 42 -14.87 22.23 20.42
C THR A 42 -16.37 22.31 20.12
N ALA A 43 -16.77 21.89 18.91
CA ALA A 43 -18.11 21.37 18.68
C ALA A 43 -18.01 19.84 18.66
N ALA A 44 -18.57 19.19 19.68
CA ALA A 44 -18.68 17.74 19.75
C ALA A 44 -19.37 17.23 18.48
N SER A 45 -18.66 16.44 17.68
CA SER A 45 -19.23 15.86 16.47
C SER A 45 -20.38 14.92 16.85
N ALA A 46 -21.56 15.24 16.32
CA ALA A 46 -22.72 14.35 16.37
C ALA A 46 -22.28 12.98 15.84
N GLY A 47 -22.51 11.95 16.66
CA GLY A 47 -21.92 10.63 16.49
C GLY A 47 -22.11 10.05 15.09
N SER A 48 -21.00 9.93 14.35
CA SER A 48 -20.90 9.04 13.21
C SER A 48 -21.24 7.64 13.69
N ARG A 49 -22.46 7.19 13.39
CA ARG A 49 -22.91 5.84 13.73
C ARG A 49 -22.03 4.88 12.92
N ALA A 50 -21.02 4.30 13.57
CA ALA A 50 -20.15 3.32 12.96
C ALA A 50 -21.04 2.24 12.34
N VAL A 51 -21.04 2.14 11.01
CA VAL A 51 -21.71 1.06 10.31
C VAL A 51 -20.87 -0.19 10.55
N VAL A 52 -21.16 -0.89 11.64
CA VAL A 52 -20.52 -2.17 11.94
C VAL A 52 -21.10 -3.19 10.96
N MET A 53 -20.38 -3.45 9.87
CA MET A 53 -20.72 -4.51 8.94
C MET A 53 -20.51 -5.86 9.63
N GLN A 54 -21.60 -6.48 10.08
CA GLN A 54 -21.58 -7.80 10.70
C GLN A 54 -21.46 -8.86 9.59
N VAL A 55 -20.24 -9.34 9.34
CA VAL A 55 -20.01 -10.46 8.41
C VAL A 55 -20.15 -11.78 9.21
N PRO A 56 -21.06 -12.69 8.83
CA PRO A 56 -21.24 -13.93 9.57
C PRO A 56 -20.00 -14.82 9.42
N LYS A 57 -19.61 -15.53 10.49
CA LYS A 57 -18.37 -16.33 10.55
C LYS A 57 -18.22 -17.32 9.40
N TRP A 58 -19.33 -17.89 8.91
CA TRP A 58 -19.30 -18.83 7.79
C TRP A 58 -18.88 -18.18 6.47
N VAL A 59 -19.18 -16.89 6.24
CA VAL A 59 -18.71 -16.15 5.04
C VAL A 59 -17.20 -15.96 5.11
N LEU A 60 -16.67 -15.64 6.29
CA LEU A 60 -15.22 -15.57 6.52
C LEU A 60 -14.55 -16.94 6.33
N LEU A 61 -15.19 -18.02 6.77
CA LEU A 61 -14.66 -19.37 6.54
C LEU A 61 -14.71 -19.76 5.05
N LEU A 62 -15.80 -19.42 4.35
CA LEU A 62 -15.93 -19.67 2.90
C LEU A 62 -14.94 -18.85 2.07
N SER A 63 -14.62 -17.62 2.48
CA SER A 63 -13.62 -16.81 1.77
C SER A 63 -12.19 -17.37 1.88
N MET A 64 -11.94 -18.30 2.81
CA MET A 64 -10.67 -19.01 2.93
C MET A 64 -10.59 -20.26 2.03
N LEU A 65 -11.72 -20.77 1.51
CA LEU A 65 -11.73 -21.97 0.66
C LEU A 65 -10.82 -21.88 -0.57
N PRO A 66 -10.77 -20.76 -1.33
CA PRO A 66 -9.87 -20.64 -2.46
C PRO A 66 -8.40 -20.85 -2.06
N SER A 67 -7.99 -20.32 -0.90
CA SER A 67 -6.63 -20.53 -0.36
C SER A 67 -6.37 -22.01 -0.07
N PHE A 68 -7.33 -22.73 0.52
CA PHE A 68 -7.20 -24.18 0.72
C PHE A 68 -7.11 -24.96 -0.59
N PHE A 69 -7.89 -24.58 -1.62
CA PHE A 69 -7.81 -25.24 -2.93
C PHE A 69 -6.48 -25.01 -3.63
N VAL A 70 -5.92 -23.80 -3.53
CA VAL A 70 -4.59 -23.48 -4.07
C VAL A 70 -3.49 -24.29 -3.38
N LEU A 71 -3.63 -24.56 -2.07
CA LEU A 71 -2.69 -25.38 -1.29
C LEU A 71 -2.84 -26.89 -1.54
N LEU A 72 -4.08 -27.36 -1.73
CA LEU A 72 -4.35 -28.80 -1.85
C LEU A 72 -4.19 -29.31 -3.29
N TYR A 73 -4.37 -28.46 -4.29
CA TYR A 73 -4.33 -28.87 -5.70
C TYR A 73 -2.96 -29.39 -6.16
N PRO A 74 -1.82 -28.70 -5.96
CA PRO A 74 -0.52 -29.18 -6.40
C PRO A 74 -0.13 -30.49 -5.70
N LEU A 75 -0.44 -30.59 -4.41
CA LEU A 75 -0.23 -31.79 -3.62
C LEU A 75 -1.10 -32.94 -4.14
N ALA A 76 -2.40 -32.75 -4.33
CA ALA A 76 -3.29 -33.80 -4.83
C ALA A 76 -2.97 -34.23 -6.27
N ALA A 77 -2.59 -33.28 -7.14
CA ALA A 77 -2.34 -33.55 -8.56
C ALA A 77 -0.99 -34.23 -8.83
N PHE A 78 0.03 -33.96 -8.00
CA PHE A 78 1.40 -34.37 -8.29
C PHE A 78 2.08 -35.19 -7.18
N LEU A 79 1.55 -35.30 -5.95
CA LEU A 79 2.27 -35.94 -4.84
C LEU A 79 2.65 -37.40 -5.12
N LEU A 80 1.78 -38.18 -5.77
CA LEU A 80 2.02 -39.60 -6.03
C LEU A 80 2.75 -39.87 -7.34
N THR A 81 2.77 -38.91 -8.27
CA THR A 81 3.33 -39.06 -9.62
C THR A 81 4.67 -38.35 -9.80
N ASP A 82 4.81 -37.17 -9.20
CA ASP A 82 6.01 -36.31 -9.25
C ASP A 82 6.09 -35.45 -7.96
N PRO A 83 6.55 -36.02 -6.84
CA PRO A 83 6.56 -35.34 -5.55
C PRO A 83 7.49 -34.12 -5.52
N VAL A 84 8.53 -34.09 -6.35
CA VAL A 84 9.45 -32.95 -6.45
C VAL A 84 8.75 -31.76 -7.10
N ARG A 85 8.01 -32.00 -8.19
CA ARG A 85 7.20 -30.96 -8.84
C ARG A 85 6.06 -30.50 -7.94
N ALA A 86 5.42 -31.42 -7.20
CA ALA A 86 4.39 -31.09 -6.21
C ALA A 86 4.95 -30.11 -5.16
N LEU A 87 6.11 -30.44 -4.58
CA LEU A 87 6.77 -29.62 -3.57
C LEU A 87 7.21 -28.27 -4.15
N PHE A 88 7.77 -28.24 -5.36
CA PHE A 88 8.21 -27.00 -5.99
C PHE A 88 7.02 -26.05 -6.26
N LEU A 89 5.93 -26.56 -6.87
CA LEU A 89 4.74 -25.76 -7.16
C LEU A 89 4.01 -25.30 -5.91
N GLU A 90 4.11 -26.06 -4.80
CA GLU A 90 3.60 -25.65 -3.51
C GLU A 90 4.47 -24.55 -2.90
N VAL A 91 5.76 -24.79 -2.71
CA VAL A 91 6.63 -23.95 -1.87
C VAL A 91 7.08 -22.67 -2.59
N TRP A 92 7.42 -22.75 -3.88
CA TRP A 92 8.04 -21.63 -4.60
C TRP A 92 7.15 -20.39 -4.70
N PRO A 93 5.85 -20.49 -5.05
CA PRO A 93 4.98 -19.32 -5.10
C PRO A 93 4.83 -18.62 -3.75
N TRP A 94 4.79 -19.37 -2.63
CA TRP A 94 4.70 -18.80 -1.28
C TRP A 94 5.96 -18.08 -0.87
N ILE A 95 7.13 -18.70 -1.04
CA ILE A 95 8.41 -18.06 -0.71
C ILE A 95 8.60 -16.83 -1.58
N GLY A 96 8.40 -16.96 -2.90
CA GLY A 96 8.53 -15.85 -3.85
C GLY A 96 7.62 -14.69 -3.51
N MET A 97 6.30 -14.94 -3.39
CA MET A 97 5.33 -13.90 -3.07
C MET A 97 5.57 -13.29 -1.69
N SER A 98 5.93 -14.08 -0.68
CA SER A 98 6.19 -13.59 0.67
C SER A 98 7.43 -12.70 0.73
N LEU A 99 8.51 -13.08 0.04
CA LEU A 99 9.71 -12.25 -0.05
C LEU A 99 9.41 -10.94 -0.76
N ILE A 100 8.71 -11.01 -1.88
CA ILE A 100 8.25 -9.83 -2.66
C ILE A 100 7.42 -8.89 -1.77
N TRP A 101 6.36 -9.40 -1.15
CA TRP A 101 5.46 -8.62 -0.29
C TRP A 101 6.19 -8.02 0.92
N THR A 102 7.02 -8.82 1.59
CA THR A 102 7.80 -8.37 2.74
C THR A 102 8.79 -7.28 2.32
N THR A 103 9.53 -7.46 1.23
CA THR A 103 10.47 -6.45 0.75
C THR A 103 9.75 -5.13 0.47
N MET A 104 8.62 -5.13 -0.24
CA MET A 104 7.92 -3.89 -0.60
C MET A 104 7.36 -3.16 0.63
N THR A 105 6.64 -3.89 1.49
CA THR A 105 5.98 -3.30 2.66
C THR A 105 6.99 -2.86 3.72
N GLN A 106 8.01 -3.67 4.01
CA GLN A 106 9.02 -3.30 5.00
C GLN A 106 9.88 -2.14 4.50
N THR A 107 10.23 -2.11 3.21
CA THR A 107 11.01 -0.99 2.64
C THR A 107 10.28 0.34 2.77
N SER A 108 8.95 0.37 2.71
CA SER A 108 8.20 1.62 2.91
C SER A 108 8.06 2.04 4.37
N HIS A 109 8.12 1.13 5.34
CA HIS A 109 7.80 1.45 6.75
C HIS A 109 9.01 1.42 7.69
N VAL A 110 10.02 0.60 7.41
CA VAL A 110 11.20 0.39 8.25
C VAL A 110 12.32 1.32 7.77
N GLN A 111 12.08 2.62 7.91
CA GLN A 111 13.00 3.66 7.48
C GLN A 111 13.25 4.62 8.61
N GLU A 112 14.51 4.99 8.84
CA GLU A 112 14.87 5.91 9.93
C GLU A 112 14.13 7.25 9.80
N SER A 113 14.04 7.77 8.58
CA SER A 113 13.34 9.03 8.32
C SER A 113 11.85 8.98 8.68
N CYS A 114 11.25 7.78 8.75
CA CYS A 114 9.84 7.54 9.02
C CYS A 114 9.54 7.26 10.51
N GLN A 115 10.54 7.28 11.40
CA GLN A 115 10.39 6.87 12.81
C GLN A 115 11.07 7.85 13.78
N PRO A 116 10.41 8.29 14.88
CA PRO A 116 8.99 8.65 15.03
C PRO A 116 8.71 10.05 14.46
N VAL A 117 7.47 10.29 14.03
CA VAL A 117 7.03 11.58 13.49
C VAL A 117 5.84 12.08 14.31
N GLU A 118 5.92 13.31 14.83
CA GLU A 118 4.74 14.01 15.32
C GLU A 118 4.02 14.64 14.12
N ALA A 119 2.78 14.21 13.87
CA ALA A 119 2.00 14.65 12.73
C ALA A 119 0.71 15.35 13.17
N PRO A 120 0.24 16.37 12.41
CA PRO A 120 -0.91 17.19 12.79
C PRO A 120 -2.25 16.45 12.78
N CYS A 121 -2.35 15.32 12.06
CA CYS A 121 -3.55 14.48 12.00
C CYS A 121 -3.20 13.05 11.62
N TRP A 122 -4.19 12.15 11.69
CA TRP A 122 -4.03 10.73 11.36
C TRP A 122 -3.48 10.52 9.94
N THR A 123 -4.05 11.20 8.93
CA THR A 123 -3.59 11.06 7.53
C THR A 123 -2.16 11.55 7.37
N ALA A 124 -1.81 12.68 7.97
CA ALA A 124 -0.44 13.19 7.93
C ALA A 124 0.55 12.23 8.60
N ASN A 125 0.13 11.54 9.66
CA ASN A 125 0.95 10.49 10.28
C ASN A 125 1.19 9.36 9.28
N GLN A 126 0.13 8.84 8.65
CA GLN A 126 0.26 7.76 7.68
C GLN A 126 1.19 8.10 6.50
N VAL A 127 1.15 9.35 6.03
CA VAL A 127 2.04 9.84 4.96
C VAL A 127 3.48 9.92 5.44
N GLN A 128 3.71 10.49 6.62
CA GLN A 128 5.07 10.74 7.11
C GLN A 128 5.76 9.51 7.68
N THR A 129 5.00 8.50 8.10
CA THR A 129 5.53 7.20 8.52
C THR A 129 5.68 6.23 7.34
N SER A 130 5.69 6.73 6.11
CA SER A 130 5.84 5.91 4.91
C SER A 130 6.84 6.54 3.94
N LEU A 131 7.63 5.68 3.31
CA LEU A 131 8.57 6.01 2.24
C LEU A 131 8.04 5.49 0.91
N ASP A 132 8.04 6.40 -0.06
CA ASP A 132 7.76 6.11 -1.45
C ASP A 132 9.07 5.89 -2.23
N TYR A 133 9.06 5.05 -3.26
CA TYR A 133 10.27 4.76 -4.04
C TYR A 133 9.94 4.47 -5.50
N SER A 134 10.92 4.66 -6.38
CA SER A 134 10.75 4.44 -7.83
C SER A 134 9.48 5.13 -8.39
N ILE A 135 9.16 6.34 -7.91
CA ILE A 135 7.96 7.05 -8.35
C ILE A 135 8.10 7.41 -9.83
N GLY A 136 7.02 7.17 -10.59
CA GLY A 136 7.01 7.34 -12.04
C GLY A 136 7.59 6.18 -12.85
N ASP A 137 8.10 5.13 -12.19
CA ASP A 137 8.55 3.90 -12.86
C ASP A 137 7.39 2.91 -13.02
N PRO A 138 6.86 2.70 -14.24
CA PRO A 138 5.73 1.80 -14.47
C PRO A 138 6.07 0.34 -14.19
N VAL A 139 7.34 -0.06 -14.33
CA VAL A 139 7.77 -1.43 -14.01
C VAL A 139 7.76 -1.63 -12.50
N ALA A 140 8.29 -0.67 -11.74
CA ALA A 140 8.24 -0.72 -10.28
C ALA A 140 6.79 -0.71 -9.78
N THR A 141 5.93 0.16 -10.31
CA THR A 141 4.51 0.20 -9.94
C THR A 141 3.78 -1.10 -10.28
N ALA A 142 4.03 -1.70 -11.44
CA ALA A 142 3.43 -2.98 -11.81
C ALA A 142 3.89 -4.14 -10.90
N LEU A 143 5.21 -4.27 -10.70
CA LEU A 143 5.79 -5.35 -9.88
C LEU A 143 5.39 -5.25 -8.41
N THR A 144 5.20 -4.03 -7.91
CA THR A 144 4.81 -3.78 -6.51
C THR A 144 3.31 -3.71 -6.28
N GLY A 145 2.50 -3.81 -7.34
CA GLY A 145 1.06 -3.55 -7.24
C GLY A 145 0.72 -2.14 -6.75
N GLY A 146 1.61 -1.16 -6.94
CA GLY A 146 1.46 0.22 -6.48
C GLY A 146 1.95 0.52 -5.07
N LEU A 147 2.48 -0.47 -4.35
CA LEU A 147 3.01 -0.27 -2.99
C LEU A 147 4.30 0.56 -2.96
N ASN A 148 4.88 0.86 -4.11
CA ASN A 148 5.98 1.82 -4.23
C ASN A 148 5.56 3.27 -3.92
N ALA A 149 4.26 3.57 -3.95
CA ALA A 149 3.66 4.85 -3.53
C ALA A 149 2.79 4.64 -2.27
N GLN A 150 3.37 4.08 -1.22
CA GLN A 150 2.69 3.69 0.02
C GLN A 150 2.05 4.88 0.74
N SER A 151 2.70 6.05 0.72
CA SER A 151 2.17 7.26 1.37
C SER A 151 0.86 7.70 0.72
N LEU A 152 0.80 7.66 -0.62
CA LEU A 152 -0.39 7.92 -1.42
C LEU A 152 -1.47 6.84 -1.21
N HIS A 153 -1.07 5.57 -1.16
CA HIS A 153 -1.98 4.47 -0.86
C HIS A 153 -2.66 4.64 0.51
N HIS A 154 -1.92 5.09 1.53
CA HIS A 154 -2.51 5.36 2.83
C HIS A 154 -3.39 6.61 2.86
N ALA A 155 -3.00 7.66 2.14
CA ALA A 155 -3.79 8.89 2.06
C ALA A 155 -5.13 8.68 1.32
N MET A 156 -5.13 7.84 0.27
CA MET A 156 -6.28 7.58 -0.58
C MET A 156 -6.42 6.08 -0.92
N PRO A 157 -6.72 5.22 0.08
CA PRO A 157 -6.70 3.76 -0.07
C PRO A 157 -7.76 3.22 -1.02
N THR A 158 -8.77 4.03 -1.35
CA THR A 158 -9.80 3.65 -2.31
C THR A 158 -9.33 3.81 -3.75
N ILE A 159 -8.31 4.62 -4.05
CA ILE A 159 -7.84 4.89 -5.41
C ILE A 159 -6.98 3.72 -5.91
N CYS A 160 -7.28 3.25 -7.13
CA CYS A 160 -6.46 2.23 -7.79
C CYS A 160 -5.06 2.80 -8.10
N CYS A 161 -4.02 2.00 -7.84
CA CYS A 161 -2.64 2.39 -8.10
C CYS A 161 -2.33 2.74 -9.56
N ALA A 162 -3.16 2.27 -10.51
CA ALA A 162 -3.07 2.68 -11.92
C ALA A 162 -3.23 4.20 -12.12
N HIS A 163 -3.87 4.90 -11.17
CA HIS A 163 -4.04 6.37 -11.21
C HIS A 163 -2.95 7.12 -10.46
N PHE A 164 -2.08 6.43 -9.71
CA PHE A 164 -1.04 7.10 -8.93
C PHE A 164 -0.14 7.99 -9.79
N PRO A 165 0.35 7.58 -10.98
CA PRO A 165 1.18 8.44 -11.81
C PRO A 165 0.53 9.79 -12.18
N ASP A 166 -0.79 9.81 -12.36
CA ASP A 166 -1.52 11.02 -12.77
C ASP A 166 -1.80 11.99 -11.62
N ILE A 167 -1.81 11.49 -10.37
CA ILE A 167 -2.21 12.26 -9.19
C ILE A 167 -1.07 12.52 -8.21
N TYR A 168 0.05 11.81 -8.33
CA TYR A 168 1.12 11.84 -7.33
C TYR A 168 1.72 13.24 -7.14
N ASP A 169 1.93 13.99 -8.22
CA ASP A 169 2.49 15.34 -8.15
C ASP A 169 1.54 16.31 -7.42
N GLU A 170 0.25 16.24 -7.74
CA GLU A 170 -0.77 17.07 -7.10
C GLU A 170 -0.97 16.69 -5.63
N TYR A 171 -0.97 15.39 -5.33
CA TYR A 171 -0.95 14.87 -3.96
C TYR A 171 0.25 15.43 -3.17
N SER A 172 1.45 15.36 -3.74
CA SER A 172 2.68 15.82 -3.09
C SER A 172 2.65 17.33 -2.85
N ARG A 173 2.10 18.09 -3.80
CA ARG A 173 1.89 19.55 -3.65
C ARG A 173 0.94 19.86 -2.49
N ILE A 174 -0.20 19.18 -2.41
CA ILE A 174 -1.18 19.36 -1.33
C ILE A 174 -0.56 19.00 0.03
N CYS A 175 0.18 17.89 0.11
CA CYS A 175 0.91 17.53 1.34
C CYS A 175 1.88 18.64 1.77
N ALA A 176 2.65 19.20 0.83
CA ALA A 176 3.58 20.30 1.13
C ALA A 176 2.86 21.57 1.62
N GLU A 177 1.70 21.92 1.04
CA GLU A 177 0.88 23.06 1.49
C GLU A 177 0.36 22.90 2.92
N HIS A 178 0.16 21.67 3.37
CA HIS A 178 -0.23 21.34 4.74
C HIS A 178 0.96 21.04 5.67
N GLY A 179 2.20 21.29 5.23
CA GLY A 179 3.41 21.00 6.03
C GLY A 179 3.66 19.51 6.27
N VAL A 180 3.11 18.64 5.42
CA VAL A 180 3.27 17.18 5.49
C VAL A 180 4.35 16.77 4.50
N GLN A 181 5.48 16.26 5.01
CA GLN A 181 6.59 15.83 4.16
C GLN A 181 6.34 14.42 3.59
N VAL A 182 6.15 14.35 2.27
CA VAL A 182 6.23 13.08 1.52
C VAL A 182 7.69 12.68 1.38
N ARG A 183 8.04 11.48 1.84
CA ARG A 183 9.41 10.96 1.81
C ARG A 183 9.59 10.05 0.61
N THR A 184 10.67 10.25 -0.14
CA THR A 184 10.93 9.48 -1.36
C THR A 184 12.37 8.96 -1.41
N SER A 185 12.56 7.75 -1.93
CA SER A 185 13.87 7.21 -2.31
C SER A 185 13.93 6.97 -3.82
N ARG A 186 15.14 7.10 -4.39
CA ARG A 186 15.33 7.12 -5.86
C ARG A 186 14.80 5.87 -6.54
N ASN A 187 15.08 4.71 -5.96
CA ASN A 187 14.63 3.43 -6.46
C ASN A 187 14.53 2.40 -5.32
N LEU A 188 13.95 1.24 -5.62
CA LEU A 188 13.83 0.15 -4.66
C LEU A 188 15.17 -0.28 -4.06
N ALA A 189 16.27 -0.27 -4.83
CA ALA A 189 17.58 -0.70 -4.33
C ALA A 189 18.13 0.27 -3.27
N THR A 190 18.01 1.58 -3.49
CA THR A 190 18.40 2.58 -2.48
C THR A 190 17.50 2.49 -1.25
N ALA A 191 16.19 2.36 -1.45
CA ALA A 191 15.23 2.25 -0.37
C ALA A 191 15.48 1.01 0.51
N LEU A 192 15.76 -0.15 -0.12
CA LEU A 192 16.07 -1.38 0.60
C LEU A 192 17.40 -1.28 1.36
N ALA A 193 18.42 -0.63 0.77
CA ALA A 193 19.68 -0.40 1.46
C ALA A 193 19.49 0.51 2.69
N GLU A 194 18.70 1.57 2.58
CA GLU A 194 18.33 2.46 3.70
C GLU A 194 17.60 1.69 4.81
N CYS A 195 16.64 0.83 4.44
CA CYS A 195 15.91 -0.05 5.35
C CYS A 195 16.85 -0.99 6.10
N LEU A 196 17.71 -1.72 5.38
CA LEU A 196 18.65 -2.68 6.00
C LEU A 196 19.66 -1.97 6.90
N ASN A 197 20.18 -0.81 6.47
CA ASN A 197 21.07 0.00 7.29
C ASN A 197 20.41 0.43 8.59
N TYR A 198 19.14 0.85 8.53
CA TYR A 198 18.37 1.21 9.72
C TYR A 198 18.17 0.02 10.65
N VAL A 199 17.79 -1.16 10.12
CA VAL A 199 17.67 -2.40 10.91
C VAL A 199 18.98 -2.76 11.61
N PHE A 200 20.11 -2.70 10.91
CA PHE A 200 21.40 -2.99 11.54
C PHE A 200 21.81 -1.93 12.57
N LYS A 201 21.47 -0.66 12.32
CA LYS A 201 21.72 0.43 13.27
C LYS A 201 20.98 0.20 14.59
N ILE A 202 19.67 -0.08 14.53
CA ILE A 202 18.89 -0.33 15.75
C ILE A 202 19.34 -1.62 16.45
N ASN A 203 19.71 -2.68 15.71
CA ASN A 203 20.23 -3.91 16.30
C ASN A 203 21.52 -3.65 17.11
N ARG A 204 22.47 -2.88 16.57
CA ARG A 204 23.69 -2.51 17.31
C ARG A 204 23.41 -1.69 18.57
N GLN A 205 22.43 -0.78 18.51
CA GLN A 205 22.02 0.03 19.67
C GLN A 205 21.49 -0.85 20.81
N TYR A 206 20.68 -1.86 20.49
CA TYR A 206 20.14 -2.79 21.50
C TYR A 206 21.15 -3.82 22.00
N SER A 207 22.10 -4.25 21.16
CA SER A 207 23.19 -5.15 21.58
C SER A 207 24.28 -4.46 22.43
N GLY A 208 24.24 -3.14 22.55
CA GLY A 208 25.26 -2.37 23.27
C GLY A 208 26.60 -2.24 22.53
N GLU A 209 26.67 -2.63 21.25
CA GLU A 209 27.90 -2.67 20.44
C GLU A 209 28.28 -1.30 19.83
N GLY A 210 27.70 -0.21 20.33
CA GLY A 210 27.92 1.15 19.81
C GLY A 210 27.98 2.24 20.88
N ALA A 211 28.16 1.86 22.15
CA ALA A 211 28.42 2.76 23.27
C ALA A 211 29.87 2.63 23.75
#